data_AF-A0A510HLR7-F1
#
_entry.id   AF-A0A510HLR7-F1
#
_cell.length_a   1.000
_cell.length_b   1.000
_cell.length_c   1.000
_cell.angle_alpha   90.00
_cell.angle_beta   90.00
_cell.angle_gamma   90.00
#
_symmetry.space_group_name_H-M   'P 1'
#
loop_
_entity.id
_entity.type
_entity.pdbx_description
1 polymer ?
#
loop_
_entity_poly.entity_id
_entity_poly.type
_entity_poly.pdbx_seq_one_letter_code
_entity_poly.pdbx_strand_id
1 'polypeptide(L)'
;MSQTAPRELYDLPPVDWEGWGSRFLFFTGKGGVGKTTIASATALRMAEAGRRVLVVSTDPASNLDDVFGTEAGAEPAEVPGVPGLSLMNLDPEATAAYRDRVVGPYRGVLPEESVRSMEEQLSGACTVEIAAFDEFTGLLADPDFVGRFDHIVFDTAPPGHTLRLLCLPSAWSGYIETNPEGASCLGTLAGLEAQRERYVATVEALADAGRTTVVLVSRPEESALWEAARAGGELAELGIRNQRLVLNGVFAGDESGDPVAGALARRQREAWKGLPGSLRGVPAAAVPLVAGELTGLDALRALAGPEGGTPMTARPGCRRGSPPGTSRGSRTSSGSWMRPATASS
;
A
#
# COMPACT_ATOMS: atom_id res chain seq x y z
N MET A 1 -7.26 -8.09 35.39
CA MET A 1 -7.22 -7.89 33.93
C MET A 1 -8.35 -6.95 33.56
N SER A 2 -8.05 -5.67 33.33
CA SER A 2 -9.05 -4.67 32.96
C SER A 2 -9.49 -4.94 31.52
N GLN A 3 -10.69 -5.49 31.33
CA GLN A 3 -11.32 -5.56 30.01
C GLN A 3 -11.79 -4.15 29.66
N THR A 4 -10.95 -3.40 28.95
CA THR A 4 -11.33 -2.13 28.33
C THR A 4 -12.48 -2.42 27.35
N ALA A 5 -13.60 -1.71 27.47
CA ALA A 5 -14.70 -1.83 26.52
C ALA A 5 -14.18 -1.66 25.08
N PRO A 6 -14.72 -2.39 24.08
CA PRO A 6 -14.29 -2.23 22.70
C PRO A 6 -14.50 -0.77 22.28
N ARG A 7 -13.45 -0.12 21.77
CA ARG A 7 -13.55 1.26 21.25
C ARG A 7 -14.59 1.30 20.15
N GLU A 8 -15.48 2.28 20.18
CA GLU A 8 -16.37 2.53 19.05
C GLU A 8 -15.55 2.97 17.83
N LEU A 9 -16.04 2.69 16.62
CA LEU A 9 -15.32 2.99 15.37
C LEU A 9 -14.88 4.46 15.27
N TYR A 10 -15.69 5.37 15.79
CA TYR A 10 -15.46 6.81 15.73
C TYR A 10 -14.56 7.35 16.84
N ASP A 11 -14.27 6.52 17.85
CA ASP A 11 -13.34 6.84 18.95
C ASP A 11 -11.91 6.37 18.63
N LEU A 12 -11.70 5.80 17.44
CA LEU A 12 -10.35 5.47 16.99
C LEU A 12 -9.53 6.76 16.86
N PRO A 13 -8.28 6.74 17.36
CA PRO A 13 -7.40 7.89 17.23
C PRO A 13 -7.11 8.15 15.75
N PRO A 14 -6.75 9.38 15.39
CA PRO A 14 -6.22 9.64 14.08
C PRO A 14 -4.89 8.91 13.85
N VAL A 15 -4.53 8.77 12.58
CA VAL A 15 -3.20 8.28 12.20
C VAL A 15 -2.15 9.26 12.72
N ASP A 16 -1.15 8.73 13.41
CA ASP A 16 0.09 9.43 13.68
C ASP A 16 0.92 9.40 12.39
N TRP A 17 0.96 10.51 11.66
CA TRP A 17 1.60 10.58 10.35
C TRP A 17 3.13 10.69 10.42
N GLU A 18 3.69 10.99 11.59
CA GLU A 18 5.11 11.34 11.77
C GLU A 18 5.82 10.38 12.75
N GLY A 19 5.14 9.96 13.82
CA GLY A 19 5.72 9.21 14.95
C GLY A 19 5.88 7.71 14.71
N TRP A 20 6.40 7.32 13.55
CA TRP A 20 6.74 5.93 13.28
C TRP A 20 8.17 5.65 13.75
N GLY A 21 8.34 4.81 14.77
CA GLY A 21 9.66 4.46 15.32
C GLY A 21 10.49 3.51 14.44
N SER A 22 9.92 3.01 13.34
CA SER A 22 10.54 2.04 12.44
C SER A 22 11.12 2.71 11.21
N ARG A 23 12.26 2.21 10.74
CA ARG A 23 12.89 2.63 9.49
C ARG A 23 12.10 2.16 8.27
N PHE A 24 11.57 0.94 8.31
CA PHE A 24 10.81 0.37 7.20
C PHE A 24 9.33 0.36 7.52
N LEU A 25 8.52 0.90 6.62
CA LEU A 25 7.05 0.87 6.71
C LEU A 25 6.49 0.17 5.49
N PHE A 26 5.66 -0.86 5.71
CA PHE A 26 5.00 -1.59 4.64
C PHE A 26 3.50 -1.40 4.71
N PHE A 27 2.88 -0.89 3.65
CA PHE A 27 1.44 -0.75 3.58
C PHE A 27 0.86 -1.94 2.83
N THR A 28 -0.13 -2.62 3.39
CA THR A 28 -0.75 -3.80 2.74
C THR A 28 -2.25 -3.83 3.00
N GLY A 29 -2.98 -4.50 2.10
CA GLY A 29 -4.43 -4.53 2.12
C GLY A 29 -5.03 -4.74 0.74
N LYS A 30 -6.32 -5.08 0.74
CA LYS A 30 -7.13 -5.33 -0.45
C LYS A 30 -7.02 -4.18 -1.48
N GLY A 31 -7.12 -4.49 -2.77
CA GLY A 31 -7.18 -3.47 -3.82
C GLY A 31 -8.29 -2.43 -3.56
N GLY A 32 -7.99 -1.15 -3.75
CA GLY A 32 -8.96 -0.05 -3.62
C GLY A 32 -9.22 0.46 -2.19
N VAL A 33 -8.57 -0.09 -1.15
CA VAL A 33 -8.73 0.42 0.23
C VAL A 33 -8.00 1.75 0.47
N GLY A 34 -7.07 2.13 -0.40
CA GLY A 34 -6.32 3.40 -0.35
C GLY A 34 -4.90 3.29 0.19
N LYS A 35 -4.21 2.15 -0.03
CA LYS A 35 -2.82 1.93 0.41
C LYS A 35 -1.89 3.06 -0.02
N THR A 36 -1.84 3.34 -1.32
CA THR A 36 -0.98 4.36 -1.94
C THR A 36 -1.23 5.73 -1.36
N THR A 37 -2.49 6.08 -1.15
CA THR A 37 -2.86 7.34 -0.50
C THR A 37 -2.32 7.44 0.92
N ILE A 38 -2.51 6.41 1.75
CA ILE A 38 -2.05 6.44 3.16
C ILE A 38 -0.51 6.40 3.23
N ALA A 39 0.13 5.58 2.40
CA ALA A 39 1.59 5.49 2.29
C ALA A 39 2.18 6.85 1.87
N SER A 40 1.61 7.48 0.84
CA SER A 40 2.05 8.78 0.33
C SER A 40 1.84 9.90 1.34
N ALA A 41 0.68 9.95 2.00
CA ALA A 41 0.41 10.94 3.05
C ALA A 41 1.36 10.77 4.25
N THR A 42 1.68 9.53 4.62
CA THR A 42 2.66 9.25 5.69
C THR A 42 4.06 9.74 5.29
N ALA A 43 4.51 9.38 4.09
CA ALA A 43 5.83 9.78 3.59
C ALA A 43 5.97 11.30 3.45
N LEU A 44 4.94 11.97 2.93
CA LEU A 44 4.89 13.42 2.82
C LEU A 44 5.05 14.09 4.18
N ARG A 45 4.27 13.68 5.19
CA ARG A 45 4.33 14.32 6.51
C ARG A 45 5.64 14.06 7.24
N MET A 46 6.21 12.86 7.08
CA MET A 46 7.56 12.59 7.59
C MET A 46 8.61 13.51 6.96
N ALA A 47 8.54 13.72 5.64
CA ALA A 47 9.46 14.62 4.95
C ALA A 47 9.28 16.08 5.36
N GLU A 48 8.03 16.54 5.52
CA GLU A 48 7.70 17.87 6.04
C GLU A 48 8.17 18.07 7.48
N ALA A 49 8.19 17.00 8.29
CA ALA A 49 8.82 16.96 9.61
C ALA A 49 10.36 16.91 9.57
N GLY A 50 10.98 17.05 8.39
CA GLY A 50 12.43 17.13 8.19
C GLY A 50 13.14 15.78 8.10
N ARG A 51 12.43 14.68 7.90
CA ARG A 51 13.03 13.35 7.69
C ARG A 51 13.41 13.13 6.23
N ARG A 52 14.45 12.33 5.99
CA ARG A 52 14.77 11.81 4.66
C ARG A 52 13.95 10.55 4.41
N VAL A 53 13.07 10.58 3.42
CA VAL A 53 12.08 9.53 3.17
C VAL A 53 12.17 9.05 1.72
N LEU A 54 12.22 7.74 1.54
CA LEU A 54 12.08 7.11 0.23
C LEU A 54 10.73 6.39 0.17
N VAL A 55 9.92 6.65 -0.86
CA VAL A 55 8.76 5.84 -1.20
C VAL A 55 9.14 4.89 -2.32
N VAL A 56 8.87 3.61 -2.12
CA VAL A 56 9.13 2.56 -3.09
C VAL A 56 7.80 1.95 -3.53
N SER A 57 7.56 1.99 -4.84
CA SER A 57 6.48 1.23 -5.48
C SER A 57 6.98 -0.13 -5.94
N THR A 58 6.16 -1.15 -5.70
CA THR A 58 6.31 -2.48 -6.29
C THR A 58 5.10 -2.86 -7.15
N ASP A 59 4.11 -1.96 -7.25
CA ASP A 59 2.86 -2.22 -7.97
C ASP A 59 2.98 -1.66 -9.39
N PRO A 60 2.94 -2.50 -10.44
CA PRO A 60 2.95 -2.07 -11.84
C PRO A 60 1.81 -1.09 -12.18
N ALA A 61 0.71 -1.15 -11.42
CA ALA A 61 -0.47 -0.30 -11.59
C ALA A 61 -0.50 0.85 -10.57
N SER A 62 0.59 1.10 -9.84
CA SER A 62 0.66 2.21 -8.89
C SER A 62 0.47 3.54 -9.60
N ASN A 63 -0.31 4.41 -8.98
CA ASN A 63 -0.54 5.78 -9.41
C ASN A 63 0.35 6.77 -8.63
N LEU A 64 1.48 6.32 -8.09
CA LEU A 64 2.40 7.16 -7.33
C LEU A 64 2.89 8.37 -8.13
N ASP A 65 3.13 8.18 -9.43
CA ASP A 65 3.55 9.25 -10.33
C ASP A 65 2.48 10.34 -10.44
N ASP A 66 1.20 9.96 -10.50
CA ASP A 66 0.07 10.89 -10.50
C ASP A 66 -0.07 11.60 -9.14
N VAL A 67 0.10 10.85 -8.05
CA VAL A 67 -0.04 11.37 -6.68
C VAL A 67 1.00 12.44 -6.38
N PHE A 68 2.24 12.25 -6.82
CA PHE A 68 3.36 13.17 -6.57
C PHE A 68 3.72 14.06 -7.77
N GLY A 69 3.10 13.86 -8.93
CA GLY A 69 3.42 14.58 -10.16
C GLY A 69 4.86 14.38 -10.63
N THR A 70 5.45 13.20 -10.37
CA THR A 70 6.87 12.89 -10.62
C THR A 70 6.98 11.47 -11.14
N GLU A 71 7.58 11.27 -12.32
CA GLU A 71 7.85 9.94 -12.84
C GLU A 71 8.93 9.24 -12.01
N ALA A 72 8.57 8.13 -11.36
CA ALA A 72 9.51 7.33 -10.58
C ALA A 72 10.16 6.23 -11.45
N GLY A 73 11.49 6.23 -11.53
CA GLY A 73 12.27 5.18 -12.16
C GLY A 73 12.92 4.23 -11.15
N ALA A 74 13.81 3.37 -11.64
CA ALA A 74 14.60 2.44 -10.81
C ALA A 74 15.66 3.14 -9.92
N GLU A 75 15.93 4.43 -10.15
CA GLU A 75 16.80 5.22 -9.29
C GLU A 75 15.96 6.22 -8.48
N PRO A 76 16.29 6.48 -7.20
CA PRO A 76 15.56 7.47 -6.39
C PRO A 76 15.55 8.87 -7.04
N ALA A 77 14.36 9.39 -7.29
CA ALA A 77 14.14 10.74 -7.80
C ALA A 77 13.52 11.62 -6.72
N GLU A 78 14.00 12.85 -6.53
CA GLU A 78 13.42 13.80 -5.56
C GLU A 78 12.04 14.29 -6.00
N VAL A 79 11.10 14.39 -5.06
CA VAL A 79 9.77 14.95 -5.30
C VAL A 79 9.84 16.49 -5.33
N PRO A 80 9.44 17.14 -6.44
CA PRO A 80 9.40 18.59 -6.52
C PRO A 80 8.51 19.20 -5.42
N GLY A 81 9.05 20.18 -4.70
CA GLY A 81 8.32 20.91 -3.65
C GLY A 81 8.25 20.21 -2.30
N VAL A 82 8.91 19.06 -2.12
CA VAL A 82 9.00 18.35 -0.83
C VAL A 82 10.45 17.92 -0.56
N PRO A 83 11.28 18.79 0.05
CA PRO A 83 12.66 18.46 0.37
C PRO A 83 12.76 17.22 1.25
N GLY A 84 13.68 16.32 0.93
CA GLY A 84 13.89 15.08 1.68
C GLY A 84 12.96 13.92 1.31
N LEU A 85 12.01 14.10 0.38
CA LEU A 85 11.19 13.02 -0.16
C LEU A 85 11.70 12.57 -1.52
N SER A 86 11.92 11.27 -1.69
CA SER A 86 12.27 10.64 -2.95
C SER A 86 11.30 9.52 -3.31
N LEU A 87 11.12 9.26 -4.61
CA LEU A 87 10.35 8.16 -5.15
C LEU A 87 11.25 7.21 -5.93
N MET A 88 10.90 5.94 -5.89
CA MET A 88 11.51 4.90 -6.69
C MET A 88 10.44 3.87 -7.07
N ASN A 89 10.51 3.38 -8.31
CA ASN A 89 9.64 2.33 -8.79
C ASN A 89 10.48 1.10 -9.15
N LEU A 90 10.08 -0.06 -8.67
CA LEU A 90 10.72 -1.32 -8.99
C LEU A 90 10.08 -1.89 -10.25
N ASP A 91 10.90 -2.15 -11.26
CA ASP A 91 10.44 -2.49 -12.60
C ASP A 91 9.76 -3.88 -12.65
N PRO A 92 8.50 -3.99 -13.10
CA PRO A 92 7.85 -5.28 -13.35
C PRO A 92 8.54 -6.14 -14.42
N GLU A 93 9.28 -5.56 -15.36
CA GLU A 93 10.07 -6.31 -16.36
C GLU A 93 11.24 -7.08 -15.71
N ALA A 94 11.58 -6.77 -14.46
CA ALA A 94 12.47 -7.59 -13.63
C ALA A 94 11.95 -9.04 -13.46
N THR A 95 10.67 -9.32 -13.74
CA THR A 95 10.10 -10.68 -13.68
C THR A 95 10.82 -11.64 -14.63
N ALA A 96 11.15 -11.20 -15.85
CA ALA A 96 11.86 -12.04 -16.81
C ALA A 96 13.31 -12.28 -16.35
N ALA A 97 13.99 -11.22 -15.89
CA ALA A 97 15.35 -11.31 -15.37
C ALA A 97 15.42 -12.20 -14.11
N TYR A 98 14.43 -12.10 -13.23
CA TYR A 98 14.27 -12.94 -12.04
C TYR A 98 14.03 -14.39 -12.42
N ARG A 99 13.09 -14.66 -13.34
CA ARG A 99 12.84 -16.01 -13.85
C ARG A 99 14.09 -16.61 -14.46
N ASP A 100 14.84 -15.86 -15.27
CA ASP A 100 16.10 -16.33 -15.84
C ASP A 100 17.17 -16.57 -14.77
N ARG A 101 17.24 -15.74 -13.72
CA ARG A 101 18.16 -15.93 -12.60
C ARG A 101 17.85 -17.21 -11.82
N VAL A 102 16.57 -17.49 -11.59
CA VAL A 102 16.10 -18.65 -10.80
C VAL A 102 16.10 -19.94 -11.63
N VAL A 103 15.61 -19.89 -12.86
CA VAL A 103 15.46 -21.09 -13.72
C VAL A 103 16.70 -21.37 -14.55
N GLY A 104 17.45 -20.34 -14.95
CA GLY A 104 18.63 -20.44 -15.80
C GLY A 104 19.63 -21.52 -15.36
N PRO A 105 19.98 -21.63 -14.06
CA PRO A 105 20.87 -22.68 -13.56
C PRO A 105 20.38 -24.13 -13.78
N TYR A 106 19.09 -24.34 -14.01
CA TYR A 106 18.48 -25.66 -14.23
C TYR A 106 18.32 -26.03 -15.70
N ARG A 107 18.43 -25.07 -16.62
CA ARG A 107 18.32 -25.31 -18.06
C ARG A 107 19.48 -26.20 -18.53
N GLY A 108 19.16 -27.36 -19.09
CA GLY A 108 20.16 -28.36 -19.52
C GLY A 108 20.68 -29.28 -18.42
N VAL A 109 20.23 -29.11 -17.17
CA VAL A 109 20.55 -29.99 -16.03
C VAL A 109 19.34 -30.86 -15.66
N LEU A 110 18.16 -30.23 -15.55
CA LEU A 110 16.91 -30.93 -15.29
C LEU A 110 16.20 -31.34 -16.59
N PRO A 111 15.28 -32.33 -16.55
CA PRO A 111 14.42 -32.65 -17.67
C PRO A 111 13.65 -31.40 -18.15
N GLU A 112 13.48 -31.25 -19.47
CA GLU A 112 12.82 -30.07 -20.06
C GLU A 112 11.41 -29.85 -19.50
N GLU A 113 10.68 -30.92 -19.16
CA GLU A 113 9.35 -30.83 -18.56
C GLU A 113 9.38 -30.21 -17.16
N SER A 114 10.39 -30.53 -16.34
CA SER A 114 10.57 -29.94 -15.00
C SER A 114 10.91 -28.45 -15.09
N VAL A 115 11.81 -28.08 -16.01
CA VAL A 115 12.18 -26.68 -16.28
C VAL A 115 10.95 -25.89 -16.75
N ARG A 116 10.19 -26.42 -17.70
CA ARG A 116 8.94 -25.80 -18.18
C ARG A 116 7.92 -25.61 -17.06
N SER A 117 7.76 -26.59 -16.18
CA SER A 117 6.86 -26.47 -15.03
C SER A 117 7.29 -25.37 -14.06
N MET A 118 8.59 -25.23 -13.79
CA MET A 118 9.13 -24.13 -12.98
C MET A 118 8.87 -22.77 -13.62
N GLU A 119 9.11 -22.68 -14.92
CA GLU A 119 8.86 -21.47 -15.71
C GLU A 119 7.39 -21.05 -15.69
N GLU A 120 6.46 -22.00 -15.83
CA GLU A 120 5.03 -21.75 -15.76
C GLU A 120 4.59 -21.26 -14.37
N GLN A 121 5.12 -21.87 -13.30
CA GLN A 121 4.85 -21.43 -11.92
C GLN A 121 5.39 -20.03 -11.64
N LEU A 122 6.49 -19.65 -12.29
CA LEU A 122 7.13 -18.33 -12.21
C LEU A 122 6.70 -17.37 -13.34
N SER A 123 5.54 -17.60 -13.97
CA SER A 123 5.00 -16.68 -14.98
C SER A 123 3.62 -16.11 -14.60
N GLY A 124 3.11 -16.45 -13.42
CA GLY A 124 1.84 -15.93 -12.90
C GLY A 124 1.95 -14.53 -12.32
N ALA A 125 0.80 -13.90 -12.03
CA ALA A 125 0.72 -12.59 -11.37
C ALA A 125 1.50 -12.53 -10.04
N CYS A 126 1.60 -13.64 -9.30
CA CYS A 126 2.40 -13.74 -8.09
C CYS A 126 3.91 -13.55 -8.34
N THR A 127 4.40 -13.79 -9.57
CA THR A 127 5.83 -13.67 -9.89
C THR A 127 6.27 -12.21 -9.98
N VAL A 128 5.37 -11.31 -10.40
CA VAL A 128 5.67 -9.88 -10.46
C VAL A 128 5.96 -9.35 -9.05
N GLU A 129 5.13 -9.74 -8.08
CA GLU A 129 5.34 -9.39 -6.67
C GLU A 129 6.63 -10.01 -6.10
N ILE A 130 6.96 -11.24 -6.49
CA ILE A 130 8.19 -11.93 -6.10
C ILE A 130 9.42 -11.21 -6.67
N ALA A 131 9.40 -10.83 -7.95
CA ALA A 131 10.51 -10.17 -8.61
C ALA A 131 10.75 -8.75 -8.05
N ALA A 132 9.67 -8.00 -7.82
CA ALA A 132 9.74 -6.72 -7.15
C ALA A 132 10.28 -6.86 -5.71
N PHE A 133 9.91 -7.94 -5.01
CA PHE A 133 10.47 -8.23 -3.70
C PHE A 133 11.96 -8.63 -3.76
N ASP A 134 12.39 -9.40 -4.76
CA ASP A 134 13.81 -9.76 -4.97
C ASP A 134 14.68 -8.52 -5.14
N GLU A 135 14.28 -7.58 -5.99
CA GLU A 135 14.94 -6.29 -6.16
C GLU A 135 15.02 -5.52 -4.84
N PHE A 136 13.91 -5.48 -4.11
CA PHE A 136 13.83 -4.91 -2.77
C PHE A 136 14.81 -5.56 -1.78
N THR A 137 14.97 -6.90 -1.81
CA THR A 137 15.93 -7.59 -0.93
C THR A 137 17.36 -7.15 -1.23
N GLY A 138 17.68 -6.90 -2.50
CA GLY A 138 18.97 -6.34 -2.92
C GLY A 138 19.20 -4.95 -2.35
N LEU A 139 18.19 -4.08 -2.40
CA LEU A 139 18.26 -2.71 -1.85
C LEU A 139 18.40 -2.71 -0.33
N LEU A 140 17.69 -3.60 0.37
CA LEU A 140 17.81 -3.73 1.83
C LEU A 140 19.17 -4.25 2.28
N ALA A 141 19.85 -5.02 1.43
CA ALA A 141 21.15 -5.59 1.72
C ALA A 141 22.28 -4.55 1.61
N ASP A 142 22.04 -3.38 1.00
CA ASP A 142 23.01 -2.29 0.87
C ASP A 142 22.86 -1.27 2.03
N PRO A 143 23.77 -1.27 3.03
CA PRO A 143 23.68 -0.36 4.17
C PRO A 143 23.93 1.10 3.78
N ASP A 144 24.72 1.35 2.74
CA ASP A 144 25.01 2.69 2.25
C ASP A 144 23.77 3.28 1.57
N PHE A 145 23.08 2.46 0.75
CA PHE A 145 21.78 2.83 0.18
C PHE A 145 20.79 3.18 1.29
N VAL A 146 20.59 2.25 2.25
CA VAL A 146 19.60 2.39 3.34
C VAL A 146 19.95 3.54 4.28
N GLY A 147 21.24 3.82 4.50
CA GLY A 147 21.73 4.89 5.37
C GLY A 147 21.45 6.31 4.86
N ARG A 148 21.13 6.46 3.57
CA ARG A 148 20.73 7.75 2.97
C ARG A 148 19.37 8.24 3.44
N PHE A 149 18.52 7.34 3.94
CA PHE A 149 17.15 7.66 4.34
C PHE A 149 16.95 7.39 5.83
N ASP A 150 16.05 8.13 6.46
CA ASP A 150 15.60 7.88 7.84
C ASP A 150 14.43 6.88 7.83
N HIS A 151 13.56 6.99 6.83
CA HIS A 151 12.44 6.07 6.59
C HIS A 151 12.38 5.62 5.13
N ILE A 152 11.98 4.36 4.92
CA ILE A 152 11.68 3.80 3.61
C ILE A 152 10.26 3.22 3.68
N VAL A 153 9.38 3.73 2.84
CA VAL A 153 7.94 3.46 2.79
C VAL A 153 7.63 2.63 1.56
N PHE A 154 7.05 1.45 1.75
CA PHE A 154 6.60 0.57 0.68
C PHE A 154 5.09 0.66 0.54
N ASP A 155 4.62 1.08 -0.64
CA ASP A 155 3.19 1.21 -0.95
C ASP A 155 2.45 -0.13 -0.86
N THR A 156 3.13 -1.22 -1.23
CA THR A 156 2.58 -2.57 -1.15
C THR A 156 3.56 -3.51 -0.45
N ALA A 157 3.12 -4.13 0.64
CA ALA A 157 3.81 -5.30 1.19
C ALA A 157 3.42 -6.53 0.37
N PRO A 158 4.37 -7.46 0.12
CA PRO A 158 4.04 -8.74 -0.49
C PRO A 158 3.05 -9.50 0.41
N PRO A 159 2.05 -10.18 -0.17
CA PRO A 159 1.22 -11.14 0.54
C PRO A 159 2.07 -12.17 1.30
N GLY A 160 1.55 -12.70 2.40
CA GLY A 160 2.25 -13.75 3.16
C GLY A 160 2.51 -15.01 2.32
N HIS A 161 1.61 -15.33 1.38
CA HIS A 161 1.86 -16.36 0.37
C HIS A 161 3.09 -16.05 -0.50
N THR A 162 3.24 -14.82 -0.99
CA THR A 162 4.38 -14.36 -1.79
C THR A 162 5.70 -14.50 -1.01
N LEU A 163 5.69 -14.14 0.27
CA LEU A 163 6.85 -14.36 1.16
C LEU A 163 7.19 -15.84 1.38
N ARG A 164 6.19 -16.74 1.39
CA ARG A 164 6.42 -18.19 1.46
C ARG A 164 6.94 -18.78 0.16
N LEU A 165 6.50 -18.26 -0.99
CA LEU A 165 6.96 -18.70 -2.30
C LEU A 165 8.46 -18.43 -2.49
N LEU A 166 8.99 -17.37 -1.88
CA LEU A 166 10.43 -17.09 -1.84
C LEU A 166 11.25 -18.13 -1.07
N CYS A 167 10.61 -18.91 -0.19
CA CYS A 167 11.24 -20.04 0.48
C CYS A 167 11.22 -21.32 -0.38
N LEU A 168 10.49 -21.36 -1.51
CA LEU A 168 10.39 -22.57 -2.36
C LEU A 168 11.73 -23.11 -2.89
N PRO A 169 12.75 -22.29 -3.24
CA PRO A 169 14.05 -22.84 -3.66
C PRO A 169 14.66 -23.78 -2.60
N SER A 170 14.40 -23.54 -1.31
CA SER A 170 14.84 -24.43 -0.22
C SER A 170 14.09 -25.77 -0.18
N ALA A 171 12.83 -25.80 -0.66
CA ALA A 171 12.06 -27.04 -0.78
C ALA A 171 12.60 -27.94 -1.91
N TRP A 172 13.26 -27.35 -2.92
CA TRP A 172 13.89 -28.09 -4.00
C TRP A 172 15.33 -28.54 -3.69
N SER A 173 16.00 -27.91 -2.71
CA SER A 173 17.28 -28.40 -2.17
C SER A 173 17.17 -29.85 -1.71
N GLY A 174 16.06 -30.22 -1.04
CA GLY A 174 15.82 -31.59 -0.60
C GLY A 174 15.68 -32.60 -1.73
N TYR A 175 15.11 -32.21 -2.89
CA TYR A 175 15.05 -33.06 -4.08
C TYR A 175 16.44 -33.29 -4.70
N ILE A 176 17.29 -32.25 -4.68
CA ILE A 176 18.66 -32.31 -5.20
C ILE A 176 19.55 -33.18 -4.29
N GLU A 177 19.38 -33.10 -2.97
CA GLU A 177 20.06 -33.96 -2.00
C GLU A 177 19.72 -35.45 -2.17
N THR A 178 18.48 -35.77 -2.56
CA THR A 178 18.05 -37.15 -2.79
C THR A 178 18.42 -37.74 -4.16
N ASN A 179 18.88 -36.93 -5.12
CA ASN A 179 19.26 -37.36 -6.47
C ASN A 179 20.71 -36.99 -6.84
N PRO A 180 21.73 -37.61 -6.19
CA PRO A 180 23.13 -37.21 -6.29
C PRO A 180 23.81 -37.49 -7.65
N GLU A 181 23.29 -38.42 -8.46
CA GLU A 181 23.93 -38.81 -9.73
C GLU A 181 23.93 -37.69 -10.80
N GLY A 182 23.00 -36.72 -10.71
CA GLY A 182 23.00 -35.50 -11.53
C GLY A 182 23.65 -34.29 -10.84
N ALA A 183 23.95 -34.39 -9.54
CA ALA A 183 24.35 -33.27 -8.69
C ALA A 183 25.87 -33.08 -8.59
N SER A 184 26.66 -34.06 -9.03
CA SER A 184 28.13 -34.04 -8.92
C SER A 184 28.83 -32.96 -9.76
N CYS A 185 28.11 -32.26 -10.64
CA CYS A 185 28.58 -31.11 -11.42
C CYS A 185 28.03 -29.75 -10.93
N LEU A 186 27.27 -29.73 -9.82
CA LEU A 186 26.59 -28.53 -9.32
C LEU A 186 27.51 -27.67 -8.43
N GLY A 187 28.47 -26.99 -9.05
CA GLY A 187 29.04 -25.74 -8.48
C GLY A 187 27.99 -24.61 -8.38
N THR A 188 26.79 -24.83 -8.90
CA THR A 188 25.63 -23.94 -8.95
C THR A 188 24.75 -23.97 -7.69
N LEU A 189 24.97 -24.90 -6.75
CA LEU A 189 24.28 -24.92 -5.45
C LEU A 189 24.69 -23.75 -4.55
N ALA A 190 25.93 -23.27 -4.64
CA ALA A 190 26.42 -22.13 -3.86
C ALA A 190 25.64 -20.83 -4.14
N GLY A 191 25.18 -20.64 -5.39
CA GLY A 191 24.33 -19.51 -5.76
C GLY A 191 22.93 -19.59 -5.13
N LEU A 192 22.41 -20.81 -4.96
CA LEU A 192 21.11 -21.09 -4.33
C LEU A 192 21.18 -20.93 -2.80
N GLU A 193 22.28 -21.35 -2.18
CA GLU A 193 22.52 -21.12 -0.75
C GLU A 193 22.65 -19.62 -0.46
N ALA A 194 23.43 -18.88 -1.26
CA ALA A 194 23.56 -17.44 -1.10
C ALA A 194 22.23 -16.68 -1.36
N GLN A 195 21.38 -17.19 -2.24
CA GLN A 195 20.04 -16.63 -2.47
C GLN A 195 19.10 -16.95 -1.31
N ARG A 196 19.15 -18.17 -0.77
CA ARG A 196 18.42 -18.56 0.44
C ARG A 196 18.81 -17.70 1.64
N GLU A 197 20.11 -17.52 1.87
CA GLU A 197 20.63 -16.71 2.96
C GLU A 197 20.15 -15.26 2.85
N ARG A 198 20.17 -14.67 1.66
CA ARG A 198 19.61 -13.33 1.42
C ARG A 198 18.12 -13.24 1.76
N TYR A 199 17.32 -14.24 1.39
CA TYR A 199 15.89 -14.22 1.72
C TYR A 199 15.62 -14.41 3.21
N VAL A 200 16.32 -15.34 3.86
CA VAL A 200 16.21 -15.53 5.31
C VAL A 200 16.58 -14.23 6.04
N ALA A 201 17.69 -13.61 5.67
CA ALA A 201 18.10 -12.31 6.23
C ALA A 201 17.05 -11.21 5.98
N THR A 202 16.39 -11.22 4.82
CA THR A 202 15.31 -10.27 4.52
C THR A 202 14.10 -10.51 5.40
N VAL A 203 13.63 -11.76 5.54
CA VAL A 203 12.49 -12.09 6.41
C VAL A 203 12.83 -11.78 7.87
N GLU A 204 14.05 -12.03 8.32
CA GLU A 204 14.52 -11.63 9.65
C GLU A 204 14.52 -10.10 9.84
N ALA A 205 14.97 -9.34 8.84
CA ALA A 205 14.92 -7.88 8.87
C ALA A 205 13.47 -7.34 8.88
N LEU A 206 12.54 -8.01 8.18
CA LEU A 206 11.11 -7.69 8.22
C LEU A 206 10.46 -8.07 9.55
N ALA A 207 10.92 -9.15 10.19
CA ALA A 207 10.43 -9.61 11.47
C ALA A 207 10.96 -8.78 12.66
N ASP A 208 12.03 -8.02 12.47
CA ASP A 208 12.55 -7.09 13.48
C ASP A 208 11.57 -5.93 13.73
N ALA A 209 10.83 -6.03 14.84
CA ALA A 209 9.85 -5.04 15.28
C ALA A 209 10.46 -3.65 15.57
N GLY A 210 11.76 -3.55 15.85
CA GLY A 210 12.43 -2.25 16.04
C GLY A 210 12.70 -1.54 14.71
N ARG A 211 12.87 -2.31 13.63
CA ARG A 211 13.22 -1.79 12.30
C ARG A 211 12.03 -1.68 11.36
N THR A 212 11.05 -2.56 11.50
CA THR A 212 9.95 -2.74 10.55
C THR A 212 8.59 -2.63 11.23
N THR A 213 7.69 -1.85 10.62
CA THR A 213 6.25 -1.84 10.94
C THR A 213 5.45 -2.17 9.69
N VAL A 214 4.47 -3.06 9.81
CA VAL A 214 3.48 -3.31 8.76
C VAL A 214 2.18 -2.60 9.08
N VAL A 215 1.67 -1.82 8.13
CA VAL A 215 0.40 -1.11 8.21
C VAL A 215 -0.63 -1.84 7.36
N LEU A 216 -1.56 -2.53 8.02
CA LEU A 216 -2.74 -3.11 7.43
C LEU A 216 -3.72 -1.98 7.10
N VAL A 217 -3.77 -1.53 5.85
CA VAL A 217 -4.75 -0.56 5.38
C VAL A 217 -6.03 -1.30 5.02
N SER A 218 -7.13 -0.87 5.60
CA SER A 218 -8.45 -1.45 5.35
C SER A 218 -9.51 -0.37 5.33
N ARG A 219 -10.75 -0.78 5.07
CA ARG A 219 -11.95 0.04 5.24
C ARG A 219 -12.85 -0.63 6.27
N PRO A 220 -13.75 0.11 6.93
CA PRO A 220 -14.78 -0.47 7.79
C PRO A 220 -15.85 -1.20 6.96
N GLU A 221 -15.43 -2.25 6.26
CA GLU A 221 -16.23 -3.12 5.42
C GLU A 221 -15.84 -4.56 5.71
N GLU A 222 -16.82 -5.44 5.88
CA GLU A 222 -16.59 -6.83 6.30
C GLU A 222 -15.53 -7.55 5.45
N SER A 223 -15.66 -7.52 4.12
CA SER A 223 -14.70 -8.19 3.23
C SER A 223 -13.27 -7.62 3.31
N ALA A 224 -13.14 -6.30 3.55
CA ALA A 224 -11.83 -5.66 3.65
C ALA A 224 -11.16 -5.96 5.00
N LEU A 225 -11.95 -6.03 6.09
CA LEU A 225 -11.47 -6.39 7.41
C LEU A 225 -11.04 -7.87 7.47
N TRP A 226 -11.79 -8.77 6.82
CA TRP A 226 -11.42 -10.18 6.72
C TRP A 226 -10.12 -10.38 5.92
N GLU A 227 -9.94 -9.66 4.82
CA GLU A 227 -8.70 -9.73 4.05
C GLU A 227 -7.50 -9.19 4.85
N ALA A 228 -7.68 -8.07 5.56
CA ALA A 228 -6.64 -7.55 6.45
C ALA A 228 -6.32 -8.53 7.59
N ALA A 229 -7.32 -9.21 8.15
CA ALA A 229 -7.15 -10.23 9.18
C ALA A 229 -6.38 -11.46 8.67
N ARG A 230 -6.67 -11.88 7.43
CA ARG A 230 -5.95 -12.97 6.74
C ARG A 230 -4.50 -12.58 6.50
N ALA A 231 -4.26 -11.45 5.82
CA ALA A 231 -2.91 -10.97 5.51
C ALA A 231 -2.08 -10.78 6.79
N GLY A 232 -2.65 -10.14 7.82
CA GLY A 232 -1.99 -9.96 9.11
C GLY A 232 -1.64 -11.29 9.79
N GLY A 233 -2.53 -12.29 9.72
CA GLY A 233 -2.26 -13.64 10.21
C GLY A 233 -1.11 -14.34 9.48
N GLU A 234 -1.13 -14.31 8.15
CA GLU A 234 -0.06 -14.91 7.33
C GLU A 234 1.31 -14.29 7.61
N LEU A 235 1.37 -12.96 7.80
CA LEU A 235 2.59 -12.23 8.17
C LEU A 235 3.03 -12.51 9.62
N ALA A 236 2.09 -12.67 10.55
CA ALA A 236 2.39 -13.00 11.94
C ALA A 236 2.97 -14.41 12.09
N GLU A 237 2.56 -15.36 11.24
CA GLU A 237 3.16 -16.71 11.13
C GLU A 237 4.63 -16.66 10.67
N LEU A 238 5.01 -15.63 9.89
CA LEU A 238 6.39 -15.37 9.47
C LEU A 238 7.20 -14.56 10.51
N GLY A 239 6.62 -14.26 11.68
CA GLY A 239 7.30 -13.50 12.74
C GLY A 239 7.13 -11.98 12.64
N ILE A 240 6.50 -11.46 11.59
CA ILE A 240 6.27 -10.03 11.37
C ILE A 240 5.07 -9.57 12.22
N ARG A 241 5.35 -9.27 13.50
CA ARG A 241 4.32 -9.01 14.52
C ARG A 241 4.07 -7.54 14.83
N ASN A 242 4.98 -6.64 14.43
CA ASN A 242 4.78 -5.20 14.61
C ASN A 242 3.82 -4.67 13.53
N GLN A 243 2.53 -4.90 13.76
CA GLN A 243 1.46 -4.55 12.84
C GLN A 243 0.60 -3.41 13.40
N ARG A 244 0.11 -2.52 12.52
CA ARG A 244 -0.90 -1.50 12.83
C ARG A 244 -2.05 -1.59 11.83
N LEU A 245 -3.26 -1.24 12.26
CA LEU A 245 -4.44 -1.19 11.42
C LEU A 245 -4.81 0.27 11.13
N VAL A 246 -4.92 0.63 9.85
CA VAL A 246 -5.44 1.95 9.45
C VAL A 246 -6.77 1.74 8.72
N LEU A 247 -7.85 2.23 9.32
CA LEU A 247 -9.16 2.24 8.70
C LEU A 247 -9.35 3.53 7.90
N ASN A 248 -9.23 3.40 6.58
CA ASN A 248 -9.47 4.48 5.66
C ASN A 248 -10.98 4.65 5.37
N GLY A 249 -11.39 5.88 5.06
CA GLY A 249 -12.76 6.19 4.64
C GLY A 249 -13.81 6.00 5.74
N VAL A 250 -13.45 6.25 7.00
CA VAL A 250 -14.41 6.18 8.11
C VAL A 250 -15.40 7.34 8.00
N PHE A 251 -16.68 7.00 7.92
CA PHE A 251 -17.78 7.93 7.78
C PHE A 251 -18.54 8.04 9.10
N ALA A 252 -18.39 9.17 9.78
CA ALA A 252 -19.00 9.46 11.08
C ALA A 252 -20.53 9.65 11.04
N GLY A 253 -21.13 9.58 9.85
CA GLY A 253 -22.54 9.90 9.63
C GLY A 253 -22.73 11.35 9.19
N ASP A 254 -23.94 11.66 8.75
CA ASP A 254 -24.35 12.99 8.32
C ASP A 254 -25.62 13.40 9.08
N GLU A 255 -25.66 14.64 9.57
CA GLU A 255 -26.84 15.22 10.21
C GLU A 255 -27.91 15.64 9.20
N SER A 256 -27.63 15.53 7.89
CA SER A 256 -28.57 15.87 6.81
C SER A 256 -29.86 15.04 6.79
N GLY A 257 -29.87 13.88 7.46
CA GLY A 257 -30.98 12.93 7.39
C GLY A 257 -31.01 12.10 6.11
N ASP A 258 -29.95 12.12 5.30
CA ASP A 258 -29.86 11.32 4.09
C ASP A 258 -29.87 9.80 4.41
N PRO A 259 -30.81 9.02 3.85
CA PRO A 259 -30.95 7.61 4.18
C PRO A 259 -29.76 6.75 3.71
N VAL A 260 -29.07 7.15 2.64
CA VAL A 260 -27.91 6.42 2.10
C VAL A 260 -26.68 6.66 2.97
N ALA A 261 -26.42 7.90 3.37
CA ALA A 261 -25.39 8.27 4.32
C ALA A 261 -25.60 7.54 5.67
N GLY A 262 -26.84 7.53 6.17
CA GLY A 262 -27.21 6.78 7.36
C GLY A 262 -26.96 5.27 7.22
N ALA A 263 -27.27 4.69 6.05
CA ALA A 263 -26.99 3.28 5.75
C ALA A 263 -25.49 2.96 5.68
N LEU A 264 -24.69 3.83 5.06
CA LEU A 264 -23.24 3.71 5.01
C LEU A 264 -22.65 3.69 6.43
N ALA A 265 -23.00 4.67 7.26
CA ALA A 265 -22.53 4.74 8.64
C ALA A 265 -22.92 3.51 9.46
N ARG A 266 -24.16 3.01 9.30
CA ARG A 266 -24.62 1.77 9.96
C ARG A 266 -23.79 0.56 9.52
N ARG A 267 -23.60 0.38 8.21
CA ARG A 267 -22.82 -0.73 7.65
C ARG A 267 -21.38 -0.73 8.14
N GLN A 268 -20.76 0.45 8.24
CA GLN A 268 -19.41 0.58 8.78
C GLN A 268 -19.31 0.17 10.25
N ARG A 269 -20.28 0.57 11.08
CA ARG A 269 -20.35 0.15 12.49
C ARG A 269 -20.59 -1.35 12.64
N GLU A 270 -21.44 -1.93 11.82
CA GLU A 270 -21.69 -3.38 11.82
C GLU A 270 -20.43 -4.16 11.45
N ALA A 271 -19.70 -3.73 10.42
CA ALA A 271 -18.42 -4.32 10.05
C ALA A 271 -17.39 -4.22 11.19
N TRP A 272 -17.31 -3.07 11.87
CA TRP A 272 -16.43 -2.89 13.03
C TRP A 272 -16.81 -3.77 14.23
N LYS A 273 -18.12 -3.93 14.51
CA LYS A 273 -18.59 -4.86 15.54
C LYS A 273 -18.24 -6.31 15.20
N GLY A 274 -18.26 -6.64 13.91
CA GLY A 274 -17.83 -7.92 13.35
C GLY A 274 -16.31 -8.07 13.17
N LEU A 275 -15.49 -7.18 13.75
CA LEU A 275 -14.03 -7.21 13.56
C LEU A 275 -13.45 -8.60 13.91
N PRO A 276 -12.71 -9.23 12.97
CA PRO A 276 -12.08 -10.52 13.20
C PRO A 276 -11.19 -10.52 14.44
N GLY A 277 -11.18 -11.63 15.18
CA GLY A 277 -10.49 -11.75 16.47
C GLY A 277 -8.99 -11.41 16.41
N SER A 278 -8.32 -11.77 15.31
CA SER A 278 -6.90 -11.49 15.08
C SER A 278 -6.57 -9.99 15.01
N LEU A 279 -7.51 -9.15 14.58
CA LEU A 279 -7.32 -7.70 14.48
C LEU A 279 -7.63 -6.94 15.78
N ARG A 280 -8.33 -7.55 16.75
CA ARG A 280 -8.77 -6.87 17.98
C ARG A 280 -7.61 -6.40 18.87
N GLY A 281 -6.46 -7.06 18.78
CA GLY A 281 -5.24 -6.70 19.50
C GLY A 281 -4.30 -5.78 18.72
N VAL A 282 -4.60 -5.49 17.46
CA VAL A 282 -3.75 -4.66 16.59
C VAL A 282 -4.05 -3.19 16.86
N PRO A 283 -3.05 -2.35 17.16
CA PRO A 283 -3.24 -0.91 17.33
C PRO A 283 -3.90 -0.31 16.07
N ALA A 284 -5.06 0.33 16.26
CA ALA A 284 -5.87 0.84 15.16
C ALA A 284 -5.98 2.37 15.18
N ALA A 285 -5.96 2.97 13.99
CA ALA A 285 -6.21 4.39 13.75
C ALA A 285 -7.21 4.55 12.59
N ALA A 286 -7.86 5.71 12.52
CA ALA A 286 -8.87 6.02 11.50
C ALA A 286 -8.48 7.24 10.67
N VAL A 287 -8.82 7.18 9.38
CA VAL A 287 -8.77 8.29 8.43
C VAL A 287 -10.21 8.56 7.95
N PRO A 288 -10.70 9.80 8.05
CA PRO A 288 -12.07 10.11 7.68
C PRO A 288 -12.31 9.95 6.18
N LEU A 289 -13.56 9.69 5.80
CA LEU A 289 -13.99 9.79 4.41
C LEU A 289 -13.94 11.25 3.97
N VAL A 290 -13.12 11.53 2.95
CA VAL A 290 -12.97 12.86 2.35
C VAL A 290 -13.65 12.91 0.99
N ALA A 291 -14.13 14.09 0.61
CA ALA A 291 -14.72 14.34 -0.69
C ALA A 291 -13.65 14.90 -1.64
N GLY A 292 -13.63 14.40 -2.88
CA GLY A 292 -12.68 14.81 -3.92
C GLY A 292 -11.62 13.76 -4.22
N GLU A 293 -10.85 14.02 -5.29
CA GLU A 293 -9.69 13.20 -5.64
C GLU A 293 -8.52 13.51 -4.70
N LEU A 294 -7.74 12.48 -4.36
CA LEU A 294 -6.59 12.58 -3.46
C LEU A 294 -5.26 12.65 -4.23
N THR A 295 -5.31 13.27 -5.40
CA THR A 295 -4.18 13.41 -6.31
C THR A 295 -3.47 14.74 -6.04
N GLY A 296 -2.14 14.71 -5.95
CA GLY A 296 -1.32 15.88 -5.66
C GLY A 296 -1.04 16.14 -4.18
N LEU A 297 0.05 16.86 -3.93
CA LEU A 297 0.58 17.15 -2.59
C LEU A 297 -0.44 17.85 -1.67
N ASP A 298 -1.20 18.81 -2.19
CA ASP A 298 -2.15 19.58 -1.38
C ASP A 298 -3.31 18.71 -0.88
N ALA A 299 -3.75 17.73 -1.69
CA ALA A 299 -4.79 16.79 -1.28
C ALA A 299 -4.28 15.84 -0.19
N LEU A 300 -3.02 15.39 -0.28
CA LEU A 300 -2.37 14.58 0.76
C LEU A 300 -2.19 15.37 2.07
N ARG A 301 -1.77 16.64 2.00
CA ARG A 301 -1.70 17.54 3.17
C ARG A 301 -3.05 17.70 3.84
N ALA A 302 -4.10 17.92 3.04
CA ALA A 302 -5.46 18.05 3.54
C ALA A 302 -5.93 16.78 4.25
N LEU A 303 -5.59 15.60 3.72
CA LEU A 303 -5.91 14.31 4.34
C LEU A 303 -5.21 14.13 5.69
N ALA A 304 -3.92 14.47 5.75
CA ALA A 304 -3.15 14.34 6.99
C ALA A 304 -3.47 15.43 8.03
N GLY A 305 -4.14 16.51 7.63
CA GLY A 305 -4.48 17.64 8.49
C GLY A 305 -3.26 18.51 8.84
N PRO A 306 -3.41 19.54 9.69
CA PRO A 306 -2.32 20.40 10.14
C PRO A 306 -1.25 19.66 10.98
N GLU A 307 0.00 20.12 10.92
CA GLU A 307 1.11 19.68 11.79
C GLU A 307 0.71 19.81 13.28
N GLY A 308 0.92 18.75 14.07
CA GLY A 308 0.62 18.77 15.50
C GLY A 308 -0.79 18.33 15.92
N GLY A 309 -1.50 17.58 15.08
CA GLY A 309 -2.61 16.73 15.55
C GLY A 309 -3.89 17.49 15.88
N THR A 310 -4.60 17.94 14.85
CA THR A 310 -6.07 17.83 14.86
C THR A 310 -6.50 17.58 13.42
N PRO A 311 -6.84 16.34 13.05
CA PRO A 311 -7.43 16.08 11.75
C PRO A 311 -8.73 16.87 11.64
N MET A 312 -9.15 17.14 10.42
CA MET A 312 -10.46 17.70 10.15
C MET A 312 -11.53 16.76 10.69
N THR A 313 -11.95 16.97 11.95
CA THR A 313 -13.19 16.40 12.45
C THR A 313 -14.26 16.88 11.48
N ALA A 314 -15.02 15.95 10.90
CA ALA A 314 -16.22 16.29 10.16
C ALA A 314 -17.17 17.02 11.12
N ARG A 315 -16.99 18.34 11.25
CA ARG A 315 -17.94 19.20 11.95
C ARG A 315 -19.15 19.31 11.02
N PRO A 316 -20.35 18.98 11.50
CA PRO A 316 -21.57 19.11 10.71
C PRO A 316 -21.79 20.59 10.45
N GLY A 317 -21.57 21.01 9.20
CA GLY A 317 -21.48 22.42 8.89
C GLY A 317 -21.28 22.71 7.42
N CYS A 318 -22.05 22.05 6.56
CA CYS A 318 -22.16 22.46 5.16
C CYS A 318 -22.93 23.79 5.10
N ARG A 319 -22.25 24.92 5.39
CA ARG A 319 -22.77 26.23 5.02
C ARG A 319 -22.71 26.31 3.50
N ARG A 320 -23.88 26.15 2.87
CA ARG A 320 -24.08 26.43 1.45
C ARG A 320 -23.50 27.81 1.13
N GLY A 321 -22.38 27.85 0.41
CA GLY A 321 -21.94 29.05 -0.26
C GLY A 321 -23.04 29.47 -1.23
N SER A 322 -23.66 30.62 -0.99
CA SER A 322 -24.55 31.22 -1.98
C SER A 322 -23.74 31.52 -3.24
N PRO A 323 -24.24 31.23 -4.45
CA PRO A 323 -23.54 31.61 -5.67
C PRO A 323 -23.39 33.13 -5.73
N PRO A 324 -22.30 33.68 -6.27
CA PRO A 324 -22.10 35.11 -6.36
C PRO A 324 -23.24 35.74 -7.16
N GLY A 325 -23.84 36.77 -6.57
CA GLY A 325 -25.04 37.43 -7.06
C GLY A 325 -24.88 37.94 -8.49
N THR A 326 -25.86 37.61 -9.33
CA THR A 326 -26.05 38.25 -10.63
C THR A 326 -26.31 39.73 -10.42
N SER A 327 -25.33 40.56 -10.77
CA SER A 327 -25.49 42.01 -10.85
C SER A 327 -26.56 42.33 -11.89
N ARG A 328 -27.69 42.89 -11.43
CA ARG A 328 -28.67 43.54 -12.30
C ARG A 328 -28.03 44.79 -12.91
N GLY A 329 -27.45 44.63 -14.08
CA GLY A 329 -27.11 45.70 -15.00
C GLY A 329 -28.29 45.97 -15.94
N SER A 330 -28.99 47.07 -15.70
CA SER A 330 -29.93 47.67 -16.63
C SER A 330 -29.28 47.92 -17.99
N ARG A 331 -29.85 47.38 -19.08
CA ARG A 331 -29.72 47.96 -20.43
C ARG A 331 -30.93 47.61 -21.28
N THR A 332 -31.58 48.69 -21.70
CA THR A 332 -32.61 48.82 -22.73
C THR A 332 -32.12 48.36 -24.10
N SER A 333 -32.95 47.64 -24.87
CA SER A 333 -33.39 48.00 -26.24
C SER A 333 -33.84 46.78 -27.06
N SER A 334 -35.10 46.84 -27.50
CA SER A 334 -35.63 46.42 -28.81
C SER A 334 -35.16 45.09 -29.45
N GLY A 335 -36.10 44.14 -29.60
CA GLY A 335 -35.91 42.96 -30.45
C GLY A 335 -37.13 42.07 -30.58
N SER A 336 -38.06 42.47 -31.45
CA SER A 336 -39.10 41.69 -32.17
C SER A 336 -39.32 40.20 -31.81
N TRP A 337 -40.56 39.88 -31.39
CA TRP A 337 -41.12 38.53 -31.34
C TRP A 337 -41.71 38.14 -32.71
N MET A 338 -41.25 37.04 -33.32
CA MET A 338 -42.00 36.32 -34.38
C MET A 338 -42.31 34.88 -33.94
N ARG A 339 -43.57 34.52 -34.12
CA ARG A 339 -44.22 33.23 -33.80
C ARG A 339 -43.86 32.16 -34.87
N PRO A 340 -43.98 30.85 -34.55
CA PRO A 340 -43.66 29.78 -35.48
C PRO A 340 -44.77 29.58 -36.52
N ALA A 341 -44.37 29.28 -37.77
CA ALA A 341 -45.27 28.85 -38.84
C ALA A 341 -45.04 27.35 -39.12
N THR A 342 -46.16 26.65 -39.17
CA THR A 342 -46.39 25.29 -39.63
C THR A 342 -45.91 25.06 -41.07
N ALA A 343 -45.34 23.89 -41.35
CA ALA A 343 -45.21 23.38 -42.72
C ALA A 343 -45.67 21.91 -42.75
N SER A 344 -46.76 21.71 -43.49
CA SER A 344 -47.26 20.44 -43.97
C SER A 344 -47.31 20.52 -45.49
N SER A 345 -46.59 19.63 -46.14
CA SER A 345 -46.78 19.17 -47.53
C SER A 345 -46.00 17.89 -47.69
#